data_AF-A0AAV4C7C8-F1
#
_entry.id   AF-A0AAV4C7C8-F1
#
_cell.length_a   1.000
_cell.length_b   1.000
_cell.length_c   1.000
_cell.angle_alpha   90.00
_cell.angle_beta   90.00
_cell.angle_gamma   90.00
#
_symmetry.space_group_name_H-M   'P 1'
#
loop_
_entity.id
_entity.type
_entity.pdbx_description
1 polymer ?
#
loop_
_entity_poly.entity_id
_entity_poly.type
_entity_poly.pdbx_seq_one_letter_code
_entity_poly.pdbx_strand_id
1 'polypeptide(L)'
;MLPRPYYFRLHFDFLDRARVRILPVRQPNPTPGRNRYALDVAELEAAFQQAVKQGKTVRAIHITNPSNPTGDVYTPQELTDLLHFAHRHKLHVIANELYGLSVCDPDVSFTSILALPHPDPLRVHFMWSFSKVEI
;
A
#
# COMPACT_ATOMS: atom_id res chain seq x y z
N MET A 1 -2.57 -5.52 -6.77
CA MET A 1 -3.58 -5.26 -5.72
C MET A 1 -3.36 -3.88 -5.18
N LEU A 2 -4.43 -3.20 -4.78
CA LEU A 2 -4.33 -1.82 -4.32
C LEU A 2 -5.37 -1.58 -3.20
N PRO A 3 -4.94 -1.26 -1.96
CA PRO A 3 -5.84 -0.98 -0.86
C PRO A 3 -6.74 0.24 -1.16
N ARG A 4 -8.05 0.14 -0.91
CA ARG A 4 -9.02 1.24 -1.10
C ARG A 4 -9.45 1.85 0.24
N PRO A 5 -9.81 3.15 0.28
CA PRO A 5 -9.80 4.11 -0.84
C PRO A 5 -8.39 4.46 -1.32
N TYR A 6 -8.24 4.86 -2.58
CA TYR A 6 -6.97 5.22 -3.20
C TYR A 6 -7.11 6.35 -4.22
N TYR A 7 -6.01 7.03 -4.52
CA TYR A 7 -5.96 8.09 -5.54
C TYR A 7 -6.47 7.60 -6.90
N PHE A 8 -7.60 8.14 -7.34
CA PHE A 8 -8.35 7.62 -8.49
C PHE A 8 -7.53 7.54 -9.78
N ARG A 9 -6.55 8.42 -9.96
CA ARG A 9 -5.73 8.48 -11.18
C ARG A 9 -4.84 7.25 -11.36
N LEU A 10 -4.48 6.56 -10.27
CA LEU A 10 -3.69 5.33 -10.33
C LEU A 10 -4.36 4.27 -11.24
N HIS A 11 -5.69 4.29 -11.35
CA HIS A 11 -6.40 3.45 -12.32
C HIS A 11 -5.91 3.65 -13.75
N PHE A 12 -5.78 4.91 -14.18
CA PHE A 12 -5.32 5.26 -15.51
C PHE A 12 -3.81 5.06 -15.67
N ASP A 13 -3.03 5.42 -14.64
CA ASP A 13 -1.57 5.30 -14.69
C ASP A 13 -1.10 3.85 -14.92
N PHE A 14 -1.80 2.88 -14.33
CA PHE A 14 -1.54 1.45 -14.57
C PHE A 14 -2.22 0.89 -15.84
N LEU A 15 -3.40 1.37 -16.20
CA LEU A 15 -4.18 0.79 -17.28
C LEU A 15 -3.75 1.29 -18.67
N ASP A 16 -3.53 2.60 -18.83
CA ASP A 16 -3.49 3.25 -20.14
C ASP A 16 -2.35 2.73 -21.02
N ARG A 17 -1.14 2.59 -20.44
CA ARG A 17 0.05 2.13 -21.18
C ARG A 17 0.40 0.69 -20.86
N ALA A 18 0.47 0.34 -19.58
CA ALA A 18 0.91 -0.99 -19.15
C ALA A 18 -0.19 -2.05 -19.26
N ARG A 19 -1.46 -1.65 -19.48
CA ARG A 19 -2.63 -2.54 -19.55
C ARG A 19 -2.77 -3.44 -18.30
N VAL A 20 -2.27 -2.96 -17.16
CA VAL A 20 -2.35 -3.65 -15.88
C VAL A 20 -3.71 -3.37 -15.26
N ARG A 21 -4.41 -4.44 -14.87
CA ARG A 21 -5.69 -4.33 -14.18
C ARG A 21 -5.48 -4.22 -12.67
N ILE A 22 -6.19 -3.29 -12.05
CA ILE A 22 -6.18 -3.14 -10.60
C ILE A 22 -7.16 -4.14 -9.98
N LEU A 23 -6.69 -4.85 -8.95
CA LEU A 23 -7.55 -5.55 -8.00
C LEU A 23 -7.68 -4.66 -6.76
N PRO A 24 -8.80 -3.95 -6.58
CA PRO A 24 -9.02 -3.14 -5.38
C PRO A 24 -9.24 -4.05 -4.18
N VAL A 25 -8.58 -3.74 -3.06
CA VAL A 25 -8.69 -4.50 -1.81
C VAL A 25 -9.29 -3.63 -0.73
N ARG A 26 -10.34 -4.11 -0.06
CA ARG A 26 -10.98 -3.39 1.03
C ARG A 26 -10.00 -3.20 2.19
N GLN A 27 -10.03 -2.01 2.78
CA GLN A 27 -9.46 -1.78 4.11
C GLN A 27 -10.61 -1.68 5.12
N PRO A 28 -10.42 -2.12 6.37
CA PRO A 28 -11.47 -1.97 7.37
C PRO A 28 -11.67 -0.49 7.65
N ASN A 29 -12.94 -0.07 7.64
CA ASN A 29 -13.33 1.33 7.84
C ASN A 29 -12.88 1.82 9.21
N PRO A 30 -12.66 3.14 9.37
CA PRO A 30 -12.53 3.74 10.69
C PRO A 30 -13.73 3.39 11.57
N THR A 31 -13.46 3.09 12.85
CA THR A 31 -14.46 2.79 13.87
C THR A 31 -14.23 3.68 15.08
N PRO A 32 -15.21 3.84 15.98
CA PRO A 32 -14.95 4.42 17.31
C PRO A 32 -13.80 3.64 17.98
N GLY A 33 -12.69 4.33 18.30
CA GLY A 33 -11.46 3.72 18.83
C GLY A 33 -10.36 3.40 17.80
N ARG A 34 -10.67 3.49 16.49
CA ARG A 34 -9.68 3.42 15.40
C ARG A 34 -10.07 4.39 14.28
N ASN A 35 -9.63 5.63 14.42
CA ASN A 35 -9.98 6.72 13.52
C ASN A 35 -9.14 6.72 12.22
N ARG A 36 -8.79 5.54 11.68
CA ARG A 36 -7.97 5.40 10.46
C ARG A 36 -8.30 4.15 9.65
N TYR A 37 -8.06 4.20 8.35
CA TYR A 37 -8.03 3.00 7.51
C TYR A 37 -6.73 2.24 7.79
N ALA A 38 -6.86 1.00 8.28
CA ALA A 38 -5.71 0.13 8.51
C ALA A 38 -5.44 -0.75 7.30
N LEU A 39 -4.17 -1.04 7.07
CA LEU A 39 -3.78 -2.10 6.15
C LEU A 39 -4.04 -3.45 6.83
N ASP A 40 -4.89 -4.27 6.22
CA ASP A 40 -5.26 -5.57 6.77
C ASP A 40 -4.81 -6.69 5.83
N VAL A 41 -3.89 -7.53 6.31
CA VAL A 41 -3.37 -8.67 5.56
C VAL A 41 -4.44 -9.73 5.34
N ALA A 42 -5.44 -9.87 6.22
CA ALA A 42 -6.53 -10.81 6.01
C ALA A 42 -7.38 -10.44 4.78
N GLU A 43 -7.65 -9.14 4.60
CA GLU A 43 -8.35 -8.63 3.42
C GLU A 43 -7.49 -8.80 2.14
N LEU A 44 -6.17 -8.57 2.23
CA LEU A 44 -5.23 -8.82 1.12
C LEU A 44 -5.20 -10.31 0.72
N GLU A 45 -5.15 -11.21 1.69
CA GLU A 45 -5.16 -12.65 1.48
C GLU A 45 -6.49 -13.09 0.86
N ALA A 46 -7.62 -12.65 1.39
CA ALA A 46 -8.94 -12.96 0.83
C ALA A 46 -9.07 -12.51 -0.64
N ALA A 47 -8.65 -11.28 -0.95
CA ALA A 47 -8.68 -10.75 -2.31
C ALA A 47 -7.72 -11.50 -3.25
N PHE A 48 -6.51 -11.82 -2.78
CA PHE A 48 -5.54 -12.60 -3.55
C PHE A 48 -6.09 -13.99 -3.89
N GLN A 49 -6.60 -14.73 -2.89
CA GLN A 49 -7.16 -16.06 -3.09
C GLN A 49 -8.37 -16.04 -4.03
N GLN A 50 -9.24 -15.03 -3.91
CA GLN A 50 -10.36 -14.87 -4.83
C GLN A 50 -9.90 -14.61 -6.26
N ALA A 51 -8.88 -13.77 -6.47
CA ALA A 51 -8.34 -13.50 -7.79
C ALA A 51 -7.69 -14.75 -8.41
N VAL A 52 -6.92 -15.51 -7.63
CA VAL A 52 -6.31 -16.78 -8.08
C VAL A 52 -7.39 -17.79 -8.47
N LYS A 53 -8.46 -17.94 -7.67
CA LYS A 53 -9.61 -18.81 -7.99
C LYS A 53 -10.31 -18.41 -9.30
N GLN A 54 -10.30 -17.13 -9.64
CA GLN A 54 -10.83 -16.60 -10.91
C GLN A 54 -9.84 -16.73 -12.08
N GLY A 55 -8.72 -17.43 -11.92
CA GLY A 55 -7.69 -17.58 -12.95
C GLY A 55 -6.89 -16.31 -13.21
N LYS A 56 -6.97 -15.30 -12.33
CA LYS A 56 -6.20 -14.06 -12.46
C LYS A 56 -4.83 -14.22 -11.84
N THR A 57 -3.82 -13.66 -12.48
CA THR A 57 -2.47 -13.59 -11.93
C THR A 57 -2.23 -12.25 -11.25
N VAL A 58 -1.98 -12.28 -9.94
CA VAL A 58 -1.56 -11.09 -9.17
C VAL A 58 -0.04 -11.03 -9.17
N ARG A 59 0.53 -9.88 -9.53
CA ARG A 59 2.00 -9.70 -9.63
C ARG A 59 2.59 -8.78 -8.56
N ALA A 60 1.82 -7.79 -8.13
CA ALA A 60 2.31 -6.75 -7.23
C ALA A 60 1.20 -6.23 -6.31
N ILE A 61 1.63 -5.64 -5.20
CA ILE A 61 0.84 -4.83 -4.30
C ILE A 61 1.38 -3.41 -4.41
N HIS A 62 0.51 -2.44 -4.65
CA HIS A 62 0.85 -1.03 -4.61
C HIS A 62 0.22 -0.41 -3.38
N ILE A 63 1.02 0.27 -2.56
CA ILE A 63 0.55 1.05 -1.42
C ILE A 63 0.98 2.51 -1.60
N THR A 64 0.19 3.42 -1.03
CA THR A 64 0.56 4.83 -0.89
C THR A 64 0.62 5.13 0.60
N ASN A 65 1.79 5.51 1.13
CA ASN A 65 2.02 5.72 2.56
C ASN A 65 2.91 6.95 2.79
N PRO A 66 2.41 8.05 3.40
CA PRO A 66 1.04 8.30 3.83
C PRO A 66 0.00 8.20 2.71
N SER A 67 -1.22 7.79 3.07
CA SER A 67 -2.32 7.46 2.14
C SER A 67 -2.95 8.70 1.50
N ASN A 68 -3.25 8.60 0.20
CA ASN A 68 -4.17 9.50 -0.51
C ASN A 68 -5.36 8.65 -0.99
N PRO A 69 -6.60 8.96 -0.58
CA PRO A 69 -7.06 10.27 -0.10
C PRO A 69 -7.18 10.44 1.42
N THR A 70 -6.86 9.43 2.24
CA THR A 70 -7.28 9.42 3.64
C THR A 70 -6.35 10.16 4.59
N GLY A 71 -5.09 10.38 4.20
CA GLY A 71 -4.06 10.94 5.08
C GLY A 71 -3.49 9.96 6.10
N ASP A 72 -4.02 8.73 6.16
CA ASP A 72 -3.59 7.73 7.14
C ASP A 72 -2.15 7.29 6.88
N VAL A 73 -1.41 7.08 7.97
CA VAL A 73 -0.05 6.52 7.95
C VAL A 73 -0.10 5.07 8.41
N TYR A 74 0.51 4.18 7.65
CA TYR A 74 0.64 2.78 8.04
C TYR A 74 1.71 2.62 9.12
N THR A 75 1.42 1.77 10.09
CA THR A 75 2.35 1.48 11.18
C THR A 75 3.49 0.57 10.70
N PRO A 76 4.64 0.55 11.40
CA PRO A 76 5.73 -0.38 11.08
C PRO A 76 5.27 -1.84 11.09
N GLN A 77 4.35 -2.21 12.00
CA GLN A 77 3.80 -3.56 12.10
C GLN A 77 2.97 -3.91 10.86
N GLU A 78 2.09 -2.99 10.41
CA GLU A 78 1.27 -3.20 9.20
C GLU A 78 2.14 -3.38 7.95
N LEU A 79 3.18 -2.57 7.82
CA LEU A 79 4.13 -2.69 6.71
C LEU A 79 4.94 -3.99 6.80
N THR A 80 5.32 -4.43 8.00
CA THR A 80 6.02 -5.71 8.22
C THR A 80 5.12 -6.89 7.83
N ASP A 81 3.86 -6.87 8.26
CA ASP A 81 2.89 -7.92 7.92
C ASP A 81 2.62 -7.96 6.40
N LEU A 82 2.55 -6.80 5.75
CA LEU A 82 2.48 -6.69 4.30
C LEU A 82 3.69 -7.33 3.60
N LEU A 83 4.90 -7.05 4.07
CA LEU A 83 6.13 -7.61 3.51
C LEU A 83 6.16 -9.14 3.65
N HIS A 84 5.75 -9.67 4.81
CA HIS A 84 5.62 -11.11 5.01
C HIS A 84 4.59 -11.72 4.06
N PHE A 85 3.41 -11.11 3.93
CA PHE A 85 2.39 -11.53 2.97
C PHE A 85 2.92 -11.55 1.52
N ALA A 86 3.57 -10.47 1.09
CA ALA A 86 4.13 -10.36 -0.24
C ALA A 86 5.21 -11.41 -0.50
N HIS A 87 6.07 -11.66 0.48
CA HIS A 87 7.11 -12.69 0.41
C HIS A 87 6.52 -14.09 0.20
N ARG A 88 5.52 -14.49 1.03
CA ARG A 88 4.85 -15.80 0.92
C ARG A 88 4.31 -16.07 -0.49
N HIS A 89 3.72 -15.04 -1.09
CA HIS A 89 3.06 -15.14 -2.40
C HIS A 89 3.95 -14.74 -3.58
N LYS A 90 5.23 -14.46 -3.33
CA LYS A 90 6.20 -14.01 -4.36
C LYS A 90 5.66 -12.79 -5.13
N LEU A 91 5.08 -11.84 -4.41
CA LEU A 91 4.57 -10.57 -4.95
C LEU A 91 5.62 -9.48 -4.85
N HIS A 92 5.59 -8.53 -5.79
CA HIS A 92 6.31 -7.27 -5.62
C HIS A 92 5.52 -6.32 -4.71
N VAL A 93 6.22 -5.49 -3.96
CA VAL A 93 5.64 -4.37 -3.22
C VAL A 93 6.15 -3.09 -3.84
N ILE A 94 5.23 -2.21 -4.26
CA ILE A 94 5.55 -0.86 -4.72
C ILE A 94 5.02 0.09 -3.65
N ALA A 95 5.92 0.68 -2.88
CA ALA A 95 5.62 1.64 -1.83
C ALA A 95 5.79 3.06 -2.38
N ASN A 96 4.68 3.74 -2.59
CA ASN A 96 4.66 5.14 -2.96
C ASN A 96 4.64 6.02 -1.70
N GLU A 97 5.79 6.60 -1.37
CA GLU A 97 6.00 7.38 -0.15
C GLU A 97 6.15 8.89 -0.43
N LEU A 98 5.57 9.34 -1.54
CA LEU A 98 5.39 10.72 -1.98
C LEU A 98 5.10 11.73 -0.85
N TYR A 99 4.26 11.35 0.12
CA TYR A 99 3.80 12.20 1.21
C TYR A 99 4.62 12.02 2.50
N GLY A 100 5.76 11.33 2.46
CA GLY A 100 6.53 10.99 3.67
C GLY A 100 7.03 12.21 4.48
N LEU A 101 7.05 13.39 3.86
CA LEU A 101 7.39 14.67 4.50
C LEU A 101 6.16 15.56 4.78
N SER A 102 4.94 15.03 4.63
CA SER A 102 3.68 15.77 4.78
C SER A 102 2.86 15.26 5.97
N VAL A 103 3.52 14.70 6.98
CA VAL A 103 2.84 14.24 8.21
C VAL A 103 2.81 15.39 9.22
N CYS A 104 1.61 15.92 9.44
CA CYS A 104 1.41 17.13 10.26
C CYS A 104 0.95 16.83 11.70
N ASP A 105 0.46 15.63 11.97
CA ASP A 105 0.04 15.23 13.31
C ASP A 105 1.27 14.83 14.15
N PRO A 106 1.57 15.54 15.26
CA PRO A 106 2.75 15.26 16.08
C PRO A 106 2.72 13.88 16.76
N ASP A 107 1.54 13.28 16.93
CA ASP A 107 1.38 11.96 17.54
C ASP A 107 1.56 10.82 16.51
N VAL A 108 1.72 11.16 15.23
CA VAL A 108 1.87 10.19 14.13
C VAL A 108 3.29 10.26 13.56
N SER A 109 3.99 9.13 13.62
CA SER A 109 5.31 8.99 13.00
C SER A 109 5.23 8.22 11.69
N PHE A 110 5.76 8.81 10.62
CA PHE A 110 5.97 8.11 9.37
C PHE A 110 7.17 7.16 9.48
N THR A 111 7.01 5.95 8.95
CA THR A 111 8.10 4.98 8.79
C THR A 111 8.15 4.56 7.33
N SER A 112 9.29 4.81 6.69
CA SER A 112 9.54 4.30 5.34
C SER A 112 9.62 2.77 5.35
N ILE A 113 9.09 2.13 4.30
CA ILE A 113 9.22 0.69 4.10
C ILE A 113 10.69 0.24 4.06
N LEU A 114 11.60 1.13 3.64
CA LEU A 114 13.03 0.86 3.58
C LEU A 114 13.71 0.91 4.96
N ALA A 115 13.07 1.52 5.96
CA ALA A 115 13.57 1.55 7.33
C ALA A 115 13.28 0.23 8.10
N LEU A 116 12.44 -0.64 7.55
CA LEU A 116 12.14 -1.94 8.14
C LEU A 116 13.30 -2.93 7.99
N PRO A 117 13.40 -3.96 8.85
CA PRO A 117 14.42 -4.99 8.71
C PRO A 117 14.31 -5.75 7.38
N HIS A 118 15.38 -5.71 6.59
CA HIS A 118 15.61 -6.56 5.41
C HIS A 118 14.46 -6.62 4.38
N PRO A 119 13.98 -5.49 3.82
CA PRO A 119 13.10 -5.53 2.66
C PRO A 119 13.79 -6.28 1.52
N ASP A 120 13.07 -7.19 0.86
CA ASP A 120 13.61 -7.99 -0.25
C ASP A 120 14.06 -7.05 -1.39
N PRO A 121 15.37 -6.94 -1.69
CA PRO A 121 15.87 -5.95 -2.64
C PRO A 121 15.45 -6.25 -4.09
N LEU A 122 14.94 -7.45 -4.38
CA LEU A 122 14.45 -7.83 -5.70
C LEU A 122 12.94 -7.63 -5.84
N ARG A 123 12.22 -7.39 -4.74
CA ARG A 123 10.75 -7.37 -4.73
C ARG A 123 10.14 -6.13 -4.10
N VAL A 124 10.88 -5.38 -3.29
CA VAL A 124 10.43 -4.13 -2.68
C VAL A 124 10.97 -2.96 -3.49
N HIS A 125 10.05 -2.16 -4.00
CA HIS A 125 10.32 -0.96 -4.80
C HIS A 125 9.76 0.25 -4.05
N PHE A 126 10.59 1.26 -3.85
CA PHE A 126 10.21 2.51 -3.21
C PHE A 126 10.12 3.62 -4.27
N MET A 127 9.13 4.50 -4.13
CA MET A 127 8.93 5.66 -5.00
C MET A 127 8.72 6.92 -4.15
N TRP A 128 9.32 8.02 -4.59
CA TRP A 128 9.24 9.32 -3.92
C TRP A 128 9.34 10.48 -4.93
N SER A 129 8.88 11.67 -4.55
CA SER A 129 8.92 12.88 -5.39
C SER A 129 8.85 14.17 -4.56
N PHE A 130 9.43 15.25 -5.08
CA PHE A 130 9.33 16.60 -4.50
C PHE A 130 7.95 17.26 -4.66
N SER A 131 7.07 16.72 -5.50
CA SER A 131 5.81 17.39 -5.87
C SER A 131 4.79 17.59 -4.74
N LYS A 132 4.98 16.95 -3.58
CA LYS A 132 4.05 17.03 -2.43
C LYS A 132 4.75 17.28 -1.10
N VAL A 133 5.98 17.77 -1.11
CA VAL A 133 6.68 18.10 0.12
C VAL A 133 6.07 19.37 0.72
N GLU A 134 5.74 19.32 2.00
CA GLU A 134 5.38 20.47 2.81
C GLU A 134 6.57 20.71 3.75
N ILE A 135 7.19 21.90 3.66
CA ILE A 135 8.42 22.28 4.39
C ILE A 135 8.03 23.32 5.44
#